data_AF-A0A536UE15-F1
#
_entry.id   AF-A0A536UE15-F1
#
_cell.length_a   1.000
_cell.length_b   1.000
_cell.length_c   1.000
_cell.angle_alpha   90.00
_cell.angle_beta   90.00
_cell.angle_gamma   90.00
#
_symmetry.space_group_name_H-M   'P 1'
#
loop_
_entity.id
_entity.type
_entity.pdbx_description
1 polymer ?
#
loop_
_entity_poly.entity_id
_entity_poly.type
_entity_poly.pdbx_seq_one_letter_code
_entity_poly.pdbx_strand_id
1 'polypeptide(L)' 'QELEIGLRSIAVPVTDPSGKVVASINVGTQSARVSVAEMESKFLPALLHAARELGTLLPR' A
#
# COMPACT_ATOMS: atom_id res chain seq x y z
N GLN A 1 -19.61 0.50 3.15
CA GLN A 1 -19.50 1.96 3.30
C GLN A 1 -18.02 2.24 3.46
N GLU A 2 -17.36 2.77 2.43
CA GLU A 2 -15.93 3.12 2.53
C GLU A 2 -15.83 4.50 3.18
N LEU A 3 -15.17 4.49 4.34
CA LEU A 3 -15.01 5.51 5.37
C LEU A 3 -14.79 6.94 4.85
N GLU A 4 -15.51 7.87 5.48
CA GLU A 4 -15.38 9.33 5.44
C GLU A 4 -15.27 10.00 4.06
N ILE A 5 -16.28 10.80 3.74
CA ILE A 5 -16.19 11.81 2.67
C ILE A 5 -14.90 12.61 2.90
N GLY A 6 -13.96 12.52 1.95
CA GLY A 6 -12.67 13.20 2.07
C GLY A 6 -11.46 12.31 2.30
N LEU A 7 -11.61 10.98 2.35
CA LEU A 7 -10.47 10.04 2.42
C LEU A 7 -10.14 9.43 1.05
N ARG A 8 -8.85 9.16 0.80
CA ARG A 8 -8.35 8.36 -0.32
C ARG A 8 -7.26 7.42 0.18
N SER A 9 -7.30 6.16 -0.22
CA SER A 9 -6.30 5.16 0.16
C SER A 9 -5.71 4.44 -1.06
N ILE A 10 -4.52 3.90 -0.89
CA ILE A 10 -3.89 2.94 -1.80
C ILE A 10 -3.27 1.83 -0.95
N ALA A 11 -3.30 0.61 -1.48
CA ALA A 11 -2.72 -0.55 -0.81
C ALA A 11 -1.91 -1.40 -1.79
N VAL A 12 -0.91 -2.09 -1.27
CA VAL A 12 -0.08 -3.06 -2.00
C VAL A 12 -0.07 -4.39 -1.27
N PRO A 13 -0.02 -5.53 -1.98
CA PRO A 13 0.09 -6.84 -1.34
C PRO A 13 1.49 -7.05 -0.75
N VAL A 14 1.54 -7.79 0.36
CA VAL A 14 2.78 -8.39 0.87
C VAL A 14 2.73 -9.88 0.54
N THR A 15 3.77 -10.36 -0.14
CA THR A 15 3.92 -11.77 -0.48
C THR A 15 5.04 -12.40 0.34
N ASP A 16 4.83 -13.62 0.82
CA ASP A 16 5.91 -14.42 1.37
C ASP A 16 6.87 -14.90 0.25
N PRO A 17 8.02 -15.55 0.58
CA PRO A 17 8.95 -16.02 -0.44
C PRO A 17 8.41 -17.13 -1.36
N SER A 18 7.26 -17.75 -1.03
CA SER A 18 6.57 -18.69 -1.92
C SER A 18 5.72 -17.97 -2.98
N GLY A 19 5.59 -16.65 -2.88
CA GLY A 19 4.76 -15.82 -3.76
C GLY A 19 3.30 -15.75 -3.31
N LYS A 20 2.95 -16.32 -2.16
CA LYS A 20 1.59 -16.26 -1.62
C LYS A 20 1.37 -14.90 -0.97
N VAL A 21 0.25 -14.25 -1.31
CA VAL A 21 -0.19 -13.03 -0.62
C VAL A 21 -0.64 -13.39 0.80
N VAL A 22 -0.02 -12.77 1.80
CA VAL A 22 -0.26 -13.04 3.21
C VAL A 22 -0.76 -11.82 3.98
N ALA A 23 -0.54 -10.62 3.46
CA ALA A 23 -0.98 -9.36 4.05
C ALA A 23 -1.05 -8.26 2.98
N SER A 24 -1.39 -7.05 3.40
CA SER A 24 -1.27 -5.83 2.60
C SER A 24 -0.76 -4.67 3.45
N ILE A 25 -0.14 -3.69 2.80
CA ILE A 25 0.20 -2.40 3.40
C ILE A 25 -0.72 -1.37 2.77
N ASN A 26 -1.35 -0.54 3.59
CA ASN A 26 -2.18 0.56 3.12
C ASN A 26 -1.64 1.91 3.60
N VAL A 27 -2.00 2.96 2.87
CA VAL A 27 -1.90 4.34 3.34
C VAL A 27 -3.21 5.05 3.01
N GLY A 28 -3.69 5.87 3.95
CA GLY A 28 -4.84 6.75 3.78
C GLY A 28 -4.42 8.21 3.83
N THR A 29 -5.03 9.05 3.02
CA THR A 29 -4.75 10.49 2.91
C THR A 29 -6.03 11.30 2.74
N GLN A 30 -5.97 12.61 2.99
CA GLN A 30 -7.08 13.50 2.68
C GLN A 30 -7.18 13.71 1.16
N SER A 31 -8.30 13.31 0.57
CA SER A 31 -8.51 13.30 -0.89
C SER A 31 -8.49 14.70 -1.52
N ALA A 32 -8.75 15.74 -0.72
CA ALA A 32 -8.67 17.14 -1.12
C ALA A 32 -7.22 17.67 -1.25
N ARG A 33 -6.24 17.01 -0.62
CA ARG A 33 -4.84 17.47 -0.59
C ARG A 33 -3.92 16.68 -1.50
N VAL A 34 -4.21 15.38 -1.71
CA VAL A 34 -3.31 14.46 -2.43
C VAL A 34 -4.06 13.85 -3.60
N SER A 35 -3.63 14.09 -4.84
CA SER A 35 -4.25 13.50 -6.03
C SER A 35 -3.91 12.01 -6.20
N VAL A 36 -4.67 11.29 -7.03
CA VAL A 36 -4.36 9.89 -7.39
C VAL A 36 -2.98 9.79 -8.03
N ALA A 37 -2.67 10.67 -9.00
CA ALA A 37 -1.37 10.70 -9.66
C ALA A 37 -0.22 10.96 -8.68
N GLU A 38 -0.45 11.77 -7.65
CA GLU A 38 0.52 11.97 -6.58
C GLU A 38 0.70 10.70 -5.72
N MET A 39 -0.38 9.98 -5.41
CA MET A 39 -0.31 8.68 -4.73
C MET A 39 0.47 7.65 -5.56
N GLU A 40 0.22 7.57 -6.87
CA GLU A 40 0.92 6.65 -7.77
C GLU A 40 2.40 7.02 -7.94
N SER A 41 2.74 8.30 -8.04
CA SER A 41 4.12 8.73 -8.31
C SER A 41 4.98 8.80 -7.04
N LYS A 42 4.42 9.11 -5.87
CA LYS A 42 5.18 9.29 -4.62
C LYS A 42 4.97 8.20 -3.59
N PHE A 43 3.76 7.66 -3.46
CA PHE A 43 3.39 6.76 -2.36
C PHE A 43 3.55 5.30 -2.79
N LEU A 44 3.07 4.95 -3.99
CA LEU A 44 3.13 3.60 -4.51
C LEU A 44 4.55 3.03 -4.57
N PRO A 45 5.60 3.75 -5.03
CA PRO A 45 6.95 3.19 -5.06
C PRO A 45 7.49 2.88 -3.66
N ALA A 46 7.21 3.74 -2.69
CA ALA A 46 7.62 3.54 -1.30
C ALA A 46 6.87 2.36 -0.66
N LEU A 47 5.56 2.25 -0.91
CA LEU A 47 4.75 1.13 -0.44
C LEU A 47 5.22 -0.21 -1.03
N LEU A 48 5.49 -0.26 -2.32
CA LEU A 48 6.02 -1.47 -2.97
C LEU A 48 7.38 -1.87 -2.41
N HIS A 49 8.25 -0.89 -2.13
CA HIS A 49 9.54 -1.15 -1.48
C HIS A 49 9.36 -1.75 -0.08
N ALA A 50 8.55 -1.11 0.76
CA ALA A 50 8.24 -1.62 2.10
C ALA A 50 7.59 -3.01 2.07
N ALA A 51 6.68 -3.27 1.13
CA ALA A 51 6.04 -4.57 0.97
C ALA A 51 7.02 -5.66 0.56
N ARG A 52 7.98 -5.34 -0.32
CA ARG A 52 9.06 -6.27 -0.68
C ARG A 52 9.96 -6.57 0.51
N GLU A 53 10.41 -5.56 1.24
CA GLU A 53 11.26 -5.74 2.42
C GLU A 53 10.56 -6.60 3.47
N LEU A 54 9.31 -6.27 3.80
CA LEU A 54 8.51 -7.07 4.74
C LEU A 54 8.32 -8.51 4.25
N GLY A 55 8.06 -8.72 2.96
CA GLY A 55 7.94 -10.06 2.36
C GLY A 55 9.18 -10.93 2.57
N THR A 56 10.38 -10.35 2.59
CA THR A 56 11.63 -11.10 2.84
C THR A 56 11.80 -11.58 4.28
N LEU A 57 11.09 -10.97 5.24
CA LEU A 57 11.13 -11.32 6.65
C LEU A 57 10.13 -12.41 7.03
N LEU A 58 9.26 -12.79 6.10
CA LEU A 58 8.22 -13.78 6.33
C LEU A 58 8.73 -15.21 6.12
N PRO A 59 8.22 -16.18 6.90
CA PRO A 59 8.53 -17.59 6.68
C PRO A 59 8.01 -18.06 5.31
N ARG A 60 8.62 -19.13 4.81
CA ARG A 60 8.11 -19.86 3.63
C ARG A 60 6.88 -20.67 3.96
#